data_AF-A0A6N0X5R5-F1
#
_entry.id   AF-A0A6N0X5R5-F1
#
_cell.length_a   1.000
_cell.length_b   1.000
_cell.length_c   1.000
_cell.angle_alpha   90.00
_cell.angle_beta   90.00
_cell.angle_gamma   90.00
#
_symmetry.space_group_name_H-M   'P 1'
#
loop_
_entity.id
_entity.type
_entity.pdbx_description
1 polymer ?
#
loop_
_entity_poly.entity_id
_entity_poly.type
_entity_poly.pdbx_seq_one_letter_code
_entity_poly.pdbx_strand_id
1 'polypeptide(L)'
;MSSVARPNNLADAHTGQPRLFGRRAVITGGTIGITVDLSRREEADRFFDAAGACLGRLDIAAINAAIPAEALPDTSGADTDYQIAVGFTSCPTGTQAAVNRMKEGSDIKIGLIEPGFTGADFRYPDYPPEKQRALIARDQMLRAEDIAVAAHFMLTQPRRAAVSFMRVETRRKCP
;
A
#
# COMPACT_ATOMS: atom_id res chain seq x y z
N MET A 1 19.38 -20.30 -1.31
CA MET A 1 18.69 -21.59 -1.48
C MET A 1 17.64 -21.44 -2.57
N SER A 2 17.68 -22.38 -3.50
CA SER A 2 17.01 -22.36 -4.80
C SER A 2 15.49 -22.19 -4.68
N SER A 3 14.92 -21.34 -5.54
CA SER A 3 13.50 -21.36 -5.90
C SER A 3 13.11 -22.80 -6.20
N VAL A 4 12.21 -23.38 -5.40
CA VAL A 4 11.59 -24.68 -5.70
C VAL A 4 10.92 -24.54 -7.07
N ALA A 5 11.62 -25.00 -8.11
CA ALA A 5 11.08 -25.09 -9.46
C ALA A 5 9.86 -26.00 -9.37
N ARG A 6 8.68 -25.48 -9.73
CA ARG A 6 7.47 -26.29 -9.78
C ARG A 6 7.72 -27.43 -10.78
N PRO A 7 7.22 -28.65 -10.53
CA PRO A 7 7.19 -29.69 -11.55
C PRO A 7 6.48 -29.12 -12.77
N ASN A 8 7.14 -29.17 -13.93
CA ASN A 8 6.59 -28.73 -15.22
C ASN A 8 5.45 -29.67 -15.65
N ASN A 9 4.28 -29.58 -15.03
CA ASN A 9 3.06 -30.15 -15.59
C ASN A 9 2.59 -29.24 -16.74
N LEU A 10 2.98 -29.59 -17.96
CA LEU A 10 2.66 -28.82 -19.17
C LEU A 10 1.14 -28.65 -19.37
N ALA A 11 0.33 -29.58 -18.89
CA ALA A 11 -1.13 -29.52 -18.99
C ALA A 11 -1.74 -28.37 -18.15
N ASP A 12 -1.05 -27.92 -17.11
CA ASP A 12 -1.54 -26.93 -16.14
C ASP A 12 -0.83 -25.57 -16.25
N ALA A 13 -0.11 -25.34 -17.35
CA ALA A 13 0.66 -24.11 -17.58
C ALA A 13 -0.19 -22.82 -17.55
N HIS A 14 -1.52 -22.94 -17.66
CA HIS A 14 -2.47 -21.83 -17.77
C HIS A 14 -3.13 -21.41 -16.44
N THR A 15 -3.05 -22.20 -15.37
CA THR A 15 -3.75 -21.90 -14.10
C THR A 15 -2.83 -21.34 -13.00
N GLY A 16 -1.51 -21.39 -13.21
CA GLY A 16 -0.53 -21.02 -12.19
C GLY A 16 -0.59 -19.54 -11.78
N GLN A 17 -0.92 -19.29 -10.51
CA GLN A 17 -0.76 -17.96 -9.89
C GLN A 17 0.51 -17.88 -9.00
N PRO A 18 1.22 -16.74 -9.02
CA PRO A 18 2.21 -16.38 -7.99
C PRO A 18 1.65 -16.45 -6.57
N ARG A 19 2.49 -16.84 -5.62
CA ARG A 19 2.20 -16.80 -4.18
C ARG A 19 3.01 -15.68 -3.53
N LEU A 20 2.49 -15.12 -2.44
CA LEU A 20 3.18 -14.12 -1.63
C LEU A 20 4.05 -14.74 -0.53
N PHE A 21 3.83 -16.01 -0.19
CA PHE A 21 4.64 -16.70 0.82
C PHE A 21 6.13 -16.66 0.46
N GLY A 22 6.96 -16.23 1.42
CA GLY A 22 8.41 -16.07 1.24
C GLY A 22 8.84 -14.79 0.50
N ARG A 23 7.91 -13.91 0.09
CA ARG A 23 8.25 -12.59 -0.45
C ARG A 23 8.62 -11.62 0.67
N ARG A 24 9.59 -10.76 0.38
CA ARG A 24 10.05 -9.71 1.30
C ARG A 24 9.37 -8.40 0.96
N ALA A 25 8.49 -7.95 1.84
CA ALA A 25 7.70 -6.74 1.66
C ALA A 25 8.14 -5.64 2.62
N VAL A 26 8.08 -4.40 2.15
CA VAL A 26 8.16 -3.20 2.98
C VAL A 26 6.86 -2.42 2.83
N ILE A 27 6.30 -1.95 3.95
CA ILE A 27 5.00 -1.27 3.99
C ILE A 27 5.14 -0.03 4.86
N THR A 28 4.79 1.15 4.33
CA THR A 28 4.73 2.38 5.14
C THR A 28 3.39 2.49 5.88
N GLY A 29 3.39 3.10 7.07
CA GLY A 29 2.16 3.32 7.85
C GLY A 29 1.63 2.07 8.58
N GLY A 30 2.49 1.07 8.84
CA GLY A 30 2.16 -0.15 9.60
C GLY A 30 2.57 -0.11 11.08
N THR A 31 2.17 -1.12 11.85
CA THR A 31 2.33 -1.18 13.31
C THR A 31 3.59 -1.90 13.80
N ILE A 32 4.28 -2.67 12.94
CA ILE A 32 5.53 -3.37 13.26
C ILE A 32 6.62 -2.81 12.36
N GLY A 33 7.64 -2.16 12.93
CA GLY A 33 8.73 -1.57 12.18
C GLY A 33 9.48 -0.49 12.96
N ILE A 34 10.09 0.43 12.22
CA ILE A 34 10.70 1.64 12.78
C ILE A 34 9.78 2.84 12.58
N THR A 35 9.74 3.75 13.55
CA THR A 35 9.05 5.03 13.42
C THR A 35 9.84 5.95 12.50
N VAL A 36 9.18 6.53 11.50
CA VAL A 36 9.74 7.48 10.52
C VAL A 36 8.71 8.56 10.21
N ASP A 37 9.16 9.76 9.89
CA ASP A 37 8.31 10.82 9.35
C ASP A 37 8.56 10.97 7.86
N LEU A 38 7.59 10.54 7.04
CA LEU A 38 7.71 10.53 5.58
C LEU A 38 7.59 11.91 4.94
N SER A 39 7.31 12.97 5.71
CA SER A 39 7.46 14.34 5.22
C SER A 39 8.94 14.71 5.00
N ARG A 40 9.86 13.95 5.62
CA ARG A 40 11.31 14.18 5.59
C ARG A 40 11.99 13.11 4.72
N ARG A 41 12.72 13.54 3.69
CA ARG A 41 13.35 12.63 2.72
C ARG A 41 14.36 11.69 3.37
N GLU A 42 15.17 12.22 4.28
CA GLU A 42 16.17 11.46 5.02
C GLU A 42 15.57 10.33 5.86
N GLU A 43 14.36 10.52 6.40
CA GLU A 43 13.65 9.50 7.17
C GLU A 43 13.08 8.40 6.25
N ALA A 44 12.63 8.78 5.04
CA ALA A 44 12.25 7.81 4.01
C ALA A 44 13.46 6.97 3.56
N ASP A 45 14.63 7.58 3.33
CA ASP A 45 15.83 6.84 2.96
C ASP A 45 16.28 5.90 4.09
N ARG A 46 16.28 6.38 5.34
CA ARG A 46 16.53 5.56 6.53
C ARG A 46 15.59 4.36 6.63
N PHE A 47 14.31 4.55 6.29
CA PHE A 47 13.32 3.47 6.23
C PHE A 47 13.72 2.36 5.26
N PHE A 48 14.03 2.73 4.01
CA PHE A 48 14.37 1.76 2.97
C PHE A 48 15.75 1.12 3.19
N ASP A 49 16.69 1.82 3.81
CA ASP A 49 17.98 1.24 4.21
C ASP A 49 17.81 0.21 5.33
N ALA A 50 17.00 0.51 6.35
CA ALA A 50 16.70 -0.45 7.41
C ALA A 50 15.99 -1.69 6.86
N ALA A 51 15.04 -1.50 5.92
CA ALA A 51 14.39 -2.61 5.23
C ALA A 51 15.39 -3.45 4.42
N GLY A 52 16.33 -2.81 3.72
CA GLY A 52 17.41 -3.48 2.99
C GLY A 52 18.31 -4.31 3.91
N ALA A 53 18.71 -3.74 5.05
CA ALA A 53 19.54 -4.44 6.04
C ALA A 53 18.84 -5.66 6.65
N CYS A 54 17.54 -5.55 6.94
CA CYS A 54 16.76 -6.63 7.54
C CYS A 54 16.37 -7.73 6.55
N LEU A 55 15.96 -7.35 5.33
CA LEU A 55 15.39 -8.27 4.34
C LEU A 55 16.41 -8.75 3.29
N GLY A 56 17.54 -8.06 3.17
CA GLY A 56 18.58 -8.28 2.15
C GLY A 56 18.18 -7.80 0.76
N ARG A 57 17.03 -8.26 0.24
CA ARG A 57 16.46 -7.79 -1.04
C ARG A 57 14.96 -7.56 -0.90
N LEU A 58 14.46 -6.53 -1.58
CA LEU A 58 13.05 -6.19 -1.60
C LEU A 58 12.33 -6.87 -2.78
N ASP A 59 11.16 -7.46 -2.53
CA ASP A 59 10.27 -8.02 -3.56
C ASP A 59 8.99 -7.20 -3.75
N ILE A 60 8.51 -6.54 -2.70
CA ILE A 60 7.25 -5.78 -2.67
C ILE A 60 7.47 -4.49 -1.88
N ALA A 61 6.97 -3.36 -2.38
CA ALA A 61 6.86 -2.12 -1.64
C ALA A 61 5.42 -1.62 -1.69
N ALA A 62 4.83 -1.36 -0.52
CA ALA A 62 3.52 -0.73 -0.41
C ALA A 62 3.69 0.65 0.24
N ILE A 63 3.50 1.70 -0.56
CA ILE A 63 3.57 3.09 -0.10
C ILE A 63 2.15 3.50 0.32
N ASN A 64 1.79 3.12 1.54
CA ASN A 64 0.42 3.23 2.05
C ASN A 64 0.21 4.41 3.01
N ALA A 65 1.27 4.89 3.66
CA ALA A 65 1.17 6.00 4.60
C ALA A 65 0.61 7.26 3.93
N ALA A 66 -0.46 7.79 4.51
CA ALA A 66 -1.09 9.03 4.14
C ALA A 66 -1.75 9.64 5.39
N ILE A 67 -2.03 10.94 5.32
CA ILE A 67 -2.81 11.66 6.33
C ILE A 67 -4.09 12.23 5.69
N PRO A 68 -5.16 12.38 6.47
CA PRO A 68 -6.38 12.98 5.97
C PRO A 68 -6.13 14.44 5.59
N ALA A 69 -6.78 14.88 4.51
CA ALA A 69 -6.90 16.28 4.19
C ALA A 69 -8.18 16.85 4.82
N GLU A 70 -8.07 18.00 5.47
CA GLU A 70 -9.19 18.77 5.99
C GLU A 70 -9.83 19.63 4.90
N ALA A 71 -10.97 20.25 5.21
CA ALA A 71 -11.59 21.21 4.30
C ALA A 71 -10.64 22.39 4.07
N LEU A 72 -10.45 22.79 2.81
CA LEU A 72 -9.50 23.84 2.43
C LEU A 72 -9.58 25.15 3.26
N PRO A 73 -10.76 25.64 3.68
CA PRO A 73 -10.84 26.84 4.52
C PRO A 73 -10.28 26.67 5.93
N ASP A 74 -10.25 25.43 6.42
CA ASP A 74 -9.93 25.09 7.81
C ASP A 74 -8.47 24.62 7.96
N THR A 75 -7.80 24.26 6.86
CA THR A 75 -6.40 23.80 6.86
C THR A 75 -5.41 24.97 6.93
N SER A 76 -4.51 24.96 7.91
CA SER A 76 -3.42 25.95 7.95
C SER A 76 -2.41 25.74 6.82
N GLY A 77 -1.59 26.76 6.52
CA GLY A 77 -0.50 26.62 5.55
C GLY A 77 0.50 25.52 5.91
N ALA A 78 0.86 25.42 7.20
CA ALA A 78 1.76 24.38 7.69
C ALA A 78 1.15 22.97 7.59
N ASP A 79 -0.15 22.83 7.87
CA ASP A 79 -0.86 21.56 7.72
C ASP A 79 -1.00 21.18 6.25
N THR A 80 -1.22 22.16 5.37
CA THR A 80 -1.24 21.95 3.91
C THR A 80 0.11 21.43 3.42
N ASP A 81 1.22 22.08 3.83
CA ASP A 81 2.56 21.65 3.47
C ASP A 81 2.86 20.22 3.97
N TYR A 82 2.45 19.90 5.20
CA TYR A 82 2.59 18.56 5.76
C TYR A 82 1.75 17.52 5.01
N GLN A 83 0.49 17.84 4.68
CA GLN A 83 -0.40 17.00 3.87
C GLN A 83 0.16 16.73 2.47
N ILE A 84 0.76 17.73 1.82
CA ILE A 84 1.44 17.55 0.53
C ILE A 84 2.68 16.67 0.70
N ALA A 85 3.50 16.94 1.70
CA ALA A 85 4.73 16.19 1.94
C ALA A 85 4.44 14.70 2.19
N VAL A 86 3.48 14.39 3.07
CA VAL A 86 3.13 13.01 3.42
C VAL A 86 2.25 12.36 2.37
N GLY A 87 1.16 13.01 1.94
CA GLY A 87 0.15 12.41 1.07
C GLY A 87 0.52 12.37 -0.41
N PHE A 88 1.35 13.30 -0.87
CA PHE A 88 1.78 13.38 -2.27
C PHE A 88 3.26 13.07 -2.42
N THR A 89 4.16 13.85 -1.83
CA THR A 89 5.61 13.77 -2.07
C THR A 89 6.24 12.45 -1.63
N SER A 90 5.75 11.87 -0.53
CA SER A 90 6.27 10.58 -0.03
C SER A 90 6.04 9.42 -1.00
N CYS A 91 4.98 9.49 -1.82
CA CYS A 91 4.61 8.44 -2.77
C CYS A 91 5.64 8.25 -3.90
N PRO A 92 5.94 9.25 -4.74
CA PRO A 92 6.94 9.13 -5.79
C PRO A 92 8.35 8.95 -5.22
N THR A 93 8.69 9.61 -4.11
CA THR A 93 10.04 9.46 -3.51
C THR A 93 10.25 8.07 -2.91
N GLY A 94 9.26 7.54 -2.17
CA GLY A 94 9.30 6.17 -1.64
C GLY A 94 9.29 5.12 -2.76
N THR A 95 8.54 5.35 -3.83
CA THR A 95 8.55 4.48 -5.01
C THR A 95 9.94 4.46 -5.67
N GLN A 96 10.58 5.62 -5.85
CA GLN A 96 11.93 5.70 -6.40
C GLN A 96 12.95 4.97 -5.50
N ALA A 97 12.87 5.17 -4.19
CA ALA A 97 13.74 4.49 -3.22
C ALA A 97 13.57 2.96 -3.25
N ALA A 98 12.34 2.47 -3.41
CA ALA A 98 12.05 1.05 -3.57
C ALA A 98 12.61 0.49 -4.89
N VAL A 99 12.34 1.16 -6.02
CA VAL A 99 12.79 0.74 -7.36
C VAL A 99 14.31 0.62 -7.42
N ASN A 100 15.04 1.60 -6.88
CA ASN A 100 16.51 1.58 -6.85
C ASN A 100 17.07 0.36 -6.10
N ARG A 101 16.35 -0.13 -5.07
CA ARG A 101 16.76 -1.30 -4.27
C ARG A 101 16.28 -2.64 -4.85
N MET A 102 15.30 -2.62 -5.76
CA MET A 102 14.82 -3.84 -6.44
C MET A 102 15.78 -4.35 -7.54
N LYS A 103 16.79 -3.53 -7.93
CA LYS A 103 17.85 -3.70 -8.95
C LYS A 103 17.48 -3.26 -10.38
N GLU A 104 18.47 -2.74 -11.10
CA GLU A 104 18.44 -2.43 -12.53
C GLU A 104 18.20 -3.69 -13.39
N GLY A 105 17.35 -3.59 -14.43
CA GLY A 105 16.92 -4.72 -15.27
C GLY A 105 15.76 -5.56 -14.70
N SER A 106 15.17 -5.14 -13.57
CA SER A 106 14.03 -5.83 -12.96
C SER A 106 12.71 -5.54 -13.70
N ASP A 107 11.96 -6.59 -13.99
CA ASP A 107 10.55 -6.55 -14.43
C ASP A 107 9.65 -6.12 -13.25
N ILE A 108 9.62 -4.81 -12.99
CA ILE A 108 8.89 -4.17 -11.89
C ILE A 108 7.48 -3.82 -12.36
N LYS A 109 6.50 -4.15 -11.51
CA LYS A 109 5.12 -3.71 -11.66
C LYS A 109 4.85 -2.57 -10.68
N ILE A 110 4.26 -1.50 -11.18
CA ILE A 110 3.78 -0.38 -10.37
C ILE A 110 2.27 -0.32 -10.55
N GLY A 111 1.54 -0.15 -9.45
CA GLY A 111 0.10 0.02 -9.50
C GLY A 111 -0.42 0.83 -8.32
N LEU A 112 -1.59 1.43 -8.52
CA LEU A 112 -2.29 2.27 -7.55
C LEU A 112 -3.60 1.59 -7.14
N ILE A 113 -3.86 1.56 -5.83
CA ILE A 113 -5.18 1.24 -5.28
C ILE A 113 -5.78 2.54 -4.79
N GLU A 114 -6.95 2.89 -5.33
CA GLU A 114 -7.76 4.00 -4.86
C GLU A 114 -8.85 3.46 -3.92
N PRO A 115 -8.65 3.52 -2.59
CA PRO A 115 -9.68 3.14 -1.64
C PRO A 115 -10.79 4.18 -1.63
N GLY A 116 -12.04 3.71 -1.66
CA GLY A 116 -13.22 4.49 -1.32
C GLY A 116 -13.34 4.70 0.18
N PHE A 117 -14.53 5.06 0.64
CA PHE A 117 -14.76 5.38 2.04
C PHE A 117 -14.53 4.16 2.96
N THR A 118 -13.37 4.13 3.63
CA THR A 118 -12.83 2.98 4.36
C THR A 118 -12.61 3.34 5.83
N GLY A 119 -12.92 2.41 6.73
CA GLY A 119 -12.62 2.55 8.15
C GLY A 119 -11.10 2.61 8.40
N ALA A 120 -10.66 3.59 9.19
CA ALA A 120 -9.26 3.83 9.49
C ALA A 120 -9.07 4.65 10.76
N ASP A 121 -7.87 4.58 11.34
CA ASP A 121 -7.52 5.23 12.61
C ASP A 121 -7.28 6.75 12.51
N PHE A 122 -7.19 7.32 11.31
CA PHE A 122 -6.96 8.74 11.11
C PHE A 122 -8.24 9.60 11.01
N ARG A 123 -9.44 9.02 11.21
CA ARG A 123 -10.73 9.73 11.05
C ARG A 123 -11.40 10.12 12.37
N TYR A 124 -10.63 10.61 13.34
CA TYR A 124 -11.16 11.13 14.61
C TYR A 124 -11.12 12.67 14.63
N PRO A 125 -12.17 13.37 15.12
CA PRO A 125 -13.29 12.86 15.92
C PRO A 125 -14.57 12.45 15.15
N ASP A 126 -14.68 12.73 13.85
CA ASP A 126 -15.95 12.59 13.10
C ASP A 126 -16.46 11.16 12.91
N TYR A 127 -15.57 10.17 13.02
CA TYR A 127 -15.87 8.76 12.85
C TYR A 127 -15.31 7.94 14.04
N PRO A 128 -15.94 8.04 15.23
CA PRO A 128 -15.58 7.19 16.36
C PRO A 128 -15.76 5.70 16.02
N PRO A 129 -15.11 4.76 16.74
CA PRO A 129 -15.10 3.35 16.36
C PRO A 129 -16.49 2.74 16.23
N GLU A 130 -17.45 3.14 17.08
CA GLU A 130 -18.83 2.67 17.02
C GLU A 130 -19.55 3.10 15.74
N LYS A 131 -19.34 4.34 15.30
CA LYS A 131 -19.89 4.86 14.03
C LYS A 131 -19.28 4.14 12.84
N GLN A 132 -17.96 3.89 12.85
CA GLN A 132 -17.31 3.11 11.79
C GLN A 132 -17.92 1.69 11.70
N ARG A 133 -18.06 0.99 12.83
CA ARG A 133 -18.69 -0.34 12.89
C ARG A 133 -20.13 -0.33 12.36
N ALA A 134 -20.92 0.67 12.71
CA ALA A 134 -22.29 0.80 12.24
C ALA A 134 -22.37 1.02 10.72
N LEU A 135 -21.48 1.85 10.15
CA LEU A 135 -21.42 2.10 8.71
C LEU A 135 -20.95 0.86 7.93
N ILE A 136 -19.95 0.14 8.45
CA ILE A 136 -19.48 -1.14 7.90
C ILE A 136 -20.63 -2.16 7.88
N ALA A 137 -21.38 -2.29 8.96
CA ALA A 137 -22.53 -3.21 9.04
C ALA A 137 -23.66 -2.89 8.06
N ARG A 138 -23.71 -1.66 7.53
CA ARG A 138 -24.71 -1.19 6.56
C ARG A 138 -24.23 -1.24 5.10
N ASP A 139 -23.02 -1.76 4.84
CA ASP A 139 -22.31 -1.70 3.55
C ASP A 139 -22.00 -0.26 3.08
N GLN A 140 -21.89 0.70 4.00
CA GLN A 140 -21.66 2.12 3.71
C GLN A 140 -20.23 2.58 4.00
N MET A 141 -19.39 1.68 4.49
CA MET A 141 -17.97 1.90 4.73
C MET A 141 -17.24 0.58 4.49
N LEU A 142 -16.12 0.63 3.78
CA LEU A 142 -15.25 -0.52 3.57
C LEU A 142 -14.46 -0.83 4.84
N ARG A 143 -14.06 -2.09 4.97
CA ARG A 143 -13.06 -2.51 5.94
C ARG A 143 -11.68 -2.41 5.30
N ALA A 144 -10.63 -2.31 6.12
CA ALA A 144 -9.25 -2.34 5.63
C ALA A 144 -8.95 -3.65 4.87
N GLU A 145 -9.59 -4.75 5.25
CA GLU A 145 -9.48 -6.06 4.60
C GLU A 145 -9.94 -6.03 3.14
N ASP A 146 -10.92 -5.19 2.78
CA ASP A 146 -11.38 -5.06 1.39
C ASP A 146 -10.26 -4.50 0.49
N ILE A 147 -9.48 -3.56 1.02
CA ILE A 147 -8.30 -3.00 0.34
C ILE A 147 -7.15 -4.01 0.31
N ALA A 148 -6.98 -4.79 1.38
CA ALA A 148 -5.97 -5.84 1.44
C ALA A 148 -6.23 -6.95 0.40
N VAL A 149 -7.48 -7.32 0.14
CA VAL A 149 -7.85 -8.28 -0.93
C VAL A 149 -7.50 -7.72 -2.31
N ALA A 150 -7.74 -6.43 -2.53
CA ALA A 150 -7.31 -5.72 -3.74
C ALA A 150 -5.77 -5.77 -3.91
N ALA A 151 -5.02 -5.42 -2.87
CA ALA A 151 -3.56 -5.50 -2.88
C ALA A 151 -3.08 -6.93 -3.17
N HIS A 152 -3.68 -7.93 -2.52
CA HIS A 152 -3.37 -9.32 -2.76
C HIS A 152 -3.59 -9.70 -4.23
N PHE A 153 -4.74 -9.35 -4.81
CA PHE A 153 -5.03 -9.61 -6.22
C PHE A 153 -3.97 -9.00 -7.14
N MET A 154 -3.59 -7.72 -6.95
CA MET A 154 -2.56 -7.09 -7.78
C MET A 154 -1.20 -7.80 -7.66
N LEU A 155 -0.81 -8.17 -6.44
CA LEU A 155 0.50 -8.76 -6.15
C LEU A 155 0.60 -10.22 -6.60
N THR A 156 -0.53 -10.94 -6.72
CA THR A 156 -0.55 -12.33 -7.19
C THR A 156 -0.78 -12.46 -8.69
N GLN A 157 -0.79 -11.38 -9.46
CA GLN A 157 -0.86 -11.48 -10.92
C GLN A 157 0.44 -12.04 -11.53
N PRO A 158 0.35 -12.94 -12.54
CA PRO A 158 1.52 -13.53 -13.18
C PRO A 158 2.41 -12.46 -13.83
N ARG A 159 3.70 -12.70 -14.02
CA ARG A 159 4.67 -11.70 -14.53
C ARG A 159 4.19 -10.96 -15.80
N ARG A 160 3.54 -11.69 -16.70
CA ARG A 160 2.93 -11.19 -17.95
C ARG A 160 1.76 -10.20 -17.80
N ALA A 161 1.19 -10.04 -16.60
CA ALA A 161 0.02 -9.19 -16.37
C ALA A 161 0.29 -8.21 -15.23
N ALA A 162 0.18 -6.92 -15.50
CA ALA A 162 0.25 -5.86 -14.50
C ALA A 162 -1.12 -5.19 -14.39
N VAL A 163 -1.66 -5.14 -13.17
CA VAL A 163 -2.82 -4.31 -12.84
C VAL A 163 -2.26 -2.98 -12.36
N SER A 164 -2.42 -1.93 -13.16
CA SER A 164 -1.84 -0.62 -12.89
C SER A 164 -2.74 0.27 -12.02
N PHE A 165 -4.04 0.01 -12.02
CA PHE A 165 -5.01 0.80 -11.26
C PHE A 165 -6.19 -0.07 -10.82
N MET A 166 -6.63 0.12 -9.58
CA MET A 166 -7.86 -0.47 -9.08
C MET A 166 -8.53 0.48 -8.10
N ARG A 167 -9.84 0.70 -8.29
CA ARG A 167 -10.67 1.48 -7.38
C ARG A 167 -11.60 0.53 -6.64
N VAL A 168 -11.67 0.67 -5.32
CA VAL A 168 -12.53 -0.16 -4.46
C VAL A 168 -13.52 0.75 -3.75
N GLU A 169 -14.82 0.58 -3.99
CA GLU A 169 -15.85 1.46 -3.43
C GLU A 169 -16.93 0.68 -2.72
N THR A 170 -17.62 1.36 -1.79
CA THR A 170 -18.82 0.83 -1.19
C THR A 170 -19.90 0.67 -2.25
N ARG A 171 -20.56 -0.49 -2.29
CA ARG A 171 -21.70 -0.72 -3.20
C ARG A 171 -22.85 0.23 -2.90
N ARG A 172 -23.05 0.57 -1.62
CA ARG A 172 -24.05 1.54 -1.17
C ARG A 172 -23.37 2.86 -0.87
N LYS A 173 -23.95 3.96 -1.36
CA LYS A 173 -23.53 5.29 -0.96
C LYS A 173 -24.05 5.58 0.44
N CYS A 174 -23.29 6.36 1.21
CA CYS A 174 -23.85 7.03 2.38
C CYS A 174 -24.95 8.00 1.87
N PRO A 175 -26.17 7.98 2.42
CA PRO A 175 -27.21 8.94 2.07
C PRO A 175 -26.77 10.38 2.37
#